data_AF-A0A1B6FFL2-F1
#
_entry.id   AF-A0A1B6FFL2-F1
#
_cell.length_a   1.000
_cell.length_b   1.000
_cell.length_c   1.000
_cell.angle_alpha   90.00
_cell.angle_beta   90.00
_cell.angle_gamma   90.00
#
_symmetry.space_group_name_H-M   'P 1'
#
loop_
_entity.id
_entity.type
_entity.pdbx_description
1 polymer ?
#
loop_
_entity_poly.entity_id
_entity_poly.type
_entity_poly.pdbx_seq_one_letter_code
_entity_poly.pdbx_strand_id
1 'polypeptide(L)'
;TSEVVVHDVREIETWILKLLSAPVPVPGKTRVEVEVLSTRLHPPLTFALPDHTRFSLVDFPLHLPLELLGVETCLKVLTLILLENKVLIQSRDYNALSMSVMAFVTLIYPLEYMFPVIPLLPTCMSCAEQLLLAPTPFVIGIPASFLMFKKNFRLPDGS
;
A
#
# COMPACT_ATOMS: atom_id res chain seq x y z
N THR A 1 9.96 18.89 35.38
CA THR A 1 9.57 18.38 34.05
C THR A 1 9.03 16.98 34.20
N SER A 2 7.75 16.70 33.98
CA SER A 2 6.54 17.25 34.58
C SER A 2 5.66 16.01 34.74
N GLU A 3 5.07 15.72 35.90
CA GLU A 3 4.28 14.47 36.14
C GLU A 3 3.22 14.21 35.05
N VAL A 4 2.73 15.29 34.44
CA VAL A 4 1.83 15.29 33.28
C VAL A 4 2.41 14.56 32.07
N VAL A 5 3.69 14.78 31.71
CA VAL A 5 4.33 14.11 30.56
C VAL A 5 4.46 12.62 30.80
N VAL A 6 4.74 12.20 32.04
CA VAL A 6 4.84 10.79 32.41
C VAL A 6 3.46 10.10 32.36
N HIS A 7 2.41 10.83 32.75
CA HIS A 7 1.04 10.36 32.60
C HIS A 7 0.67 10.15 31.12
N ASP A 8 0.91 11.14 30.26
CA ASP A 8 0.56 11.07 28.83
C ASP A 8 1.29 9.94 28.11
N VAL A 9 2.58 9.72 28.42
CA VAL A 9 3.36 8.60 27.86
C VAL A 9 2.75 7.25 28.26
N ARG A 10 2.41 7.06 29.53
CA ARG A 10 1.77 5.81 30.01
C ARG A 10 0.40 5.59 29.38
N GLU A 11 -0.32 6.67 29.10
CA GLU A 11 -1.62 6.59 28.42
C GLU A 11 -1.45 6.07 27.00
N ILE A 12 -0.51 6.65 26.24
CA ILE A 12 -0.17 6.19 24.88
C ILE A 12 0.31 4.74 24.88
N GLU A 13 1.17 4.34 25.82
CA GLU A 13 1.60 2.94 25.95
C GLU A 13 0.41 2.01 26.20
N THR A 14 -0.51 2.40 27.07
CA THR A 14 -1.73 1.63 27.34
C THR A 14 -2.60 1.52 26.08
N TRP A 15 -2.71 2.57 25.29
CA TRP A 15 -3.44 2.58 24.02
C TRP A 15 -2.84 1.62 23.00
N ILE A 16 -1.52 1.68 22.84
CA ILE A 16 -0.77 0.79 21.95
C ILE A 16 -0.96 -0.66 22.39
N LEU A 17 -0.80 -0.95 23.69
CA LEU A 17 -0.97 -2.30 24.24
C LEU A 17 -2.38 -2.84 24.02
N LYS A 18 -3.42 -2.02 24.26
CA LYS A 18 -4.81 -2.40 23.99
C LYS A 18 -5.06 -2.74 22.53
N LEU A 19 -4.51 -1.93 21.61
CA LEU A 19 -4.65 -2.17 20.18
C LEU A 19 -3.91 -3.43 19.73
N LEU A 20 -2.68 -3.62 20.20
CA LEU A 20 -1.85 -4.79 19.86
C LEU A 20 -2.36 -6.09 20.49
N SER A 21 -3.05 -6.00 21.63
CA SER A 21 -3.63 -7.15 22.34
C SER A 21 -5.07 -7.46 21.93
N ALA A 22 -5.69 -6.62 21.10
CA ALA A 22 -7.02 -6.86 20.58
C ALA A 22 -7.01 -8.08 19.63
N PRO A 23 -7.96 -9.01 19.75
CA PRO A 23 -8.03 -10.14 18.83
C PRO A 23 -8.38 -9.67 17.41
N VAL A 24 -7.84 -10.35 16.40
CA VAL A 24 -8.23 -10.10 15.00
C VAL A 24 -9.69 -10.56 14.81
N PRO A 25 -10.59 -9.72 14.30
CA PRO A 25 -11.98 -10.12 14.04
C PRO A 25 -12.04 -11.26 13.02
N VAL A 26 -12.99 -12.17 13.20
CA VAL A 26 -13.23 -13.27 12.26
C VAL A 26 -14.10 -12.73 11.11
N PRO A 27 -13.64 -12.82 9.84
CA PRO A 27 -14.38 -12.37 8.66
C PRO A 27 -15.85 -12.76 8.67
N GLY A 28 -16.74 -11.77 8.59
CA GLY A 28 -18.19 -11.94 8.56
C GLY A 28 -18.85 -12.47 9.85
N LYS A 29 -18.09 -12.72 10.93
CA LYS A 29 -18.61 -13.40 12.13
C LYS A 29 -18.47 -12.61 13.42
N THR A 30 -17.37 -11.88 13.61
CA THR A 30 -17.14 -11.13 14.86
C THR A 30 -16.83 -9.67 14.60
N ARG A 31 -17.23 -8.83 15.56
CA ARG A 31 -16.91 -7.41 15.67
C ARG A 31 -16.14 -7.22 16.96
N VAL A 32 -15.01 -6.52 16.90
CA VAL A 32 -14.16 -6.24 18.04
C VAL A 32 -14.24 -4.74 18.34
N GLU A 33 -14.60 -4.40 19.57
CA GLU A 33 -14.65 -3.03 20.07
C GLU A 33 -13.48 -2.80 21.01
N VAL A 34 -12.63 -1.83 20.69
CA VAL A 34 -11.45 -1.49 21.48
C VAL A 34 -11.64 -0.10 22.07
N GLU A 35 -11.83 -0.05 23.38
CA GLU A 35 -11.84 1.19 24.16
C GLU A 35 -10.40 1.65 24.41
N VAL A 36 -9.83 2.33 23.42
CA VAL A 36 -8.48 2.88 23.52
C VAL A 36 -8.48 4.06 24.48
N LEU A 37 -9.37 5.02 24.25
CA LEU A 37 -9.47 6.28 24.97
C LEU A 37 -10.69 6.33 25.92
N SER A 38 -10.81 7.36 26.76
CA SER A 38 -11.98 7.50 27.65
C SER A 38 -13.27 7.63 26.83
N THR A 39 -14.30 6.84 27.20
CA THR A 39 -15.63 6.85 26.57
C THR A 39 -16.36 8.18 26.63
N ARG A 40 -15.90 9.11 27.49
CA ARG A 40 -16.39 10.50 27.54
C ARG A 40 -15.90 11.37 26.38
N LEU A 41 -14.77 11.00 25.77
CA LEU A 41 -14.12 11.80 24.73
C LEU A 41 -14.35 11.19 23.34
N HIS A 42 -14.48 9.87 23.22
CA HIS A 42 -14.62 9.18 21.93
C HIS A 42 -15.33 7.83 22.08
N PRO A 43 -16.12 7.41 21.06
CA PRO A 43 -16.67 6.05 21.01
C PRO A 43 -15.55 5.00 20.82
N PRO A 44 -15.79 3.74 21.22
CA PRO A 44 -14.83 2.66 21.01
C PRO A 44 -14.51 2.45 19.53
N LEU A 45 -13.26 2.11 19.23
CA LEU A 45 -12.86 1.75 17.87
C LEU A 45 -13.47 0.40 17.51
N THR A 46 -14.15 0.34 16.38
CA THR A 46 -14.83 -0.87 15.92
C THR A 46 -14.08 -1.50 14.76
N PHE A 47 -13.68 -2.76 14.93
CA PHE A 47 -12.99 -3.55 13.91
C PHE A 47 -13.87 -4.74 13.50
N ALA A 48 -14.09 -4.89 12.20
CA ALA A 48 -14.77 -6.03 11.61
C ALA A 48 -14.21 -6.29 10.22
N LEU A 49 -14.17 -7.55 9.80
CA LEU A 49 -13.74 -7.94 8.45
C LEU A 49 -14.95 -8.39 7.62
N PRO A 50 -15.00 -8.03 6.32
CA PRO A 50 -16.04 -8.51 5.42
C PRO A 50 -16.00 -10.04 5.28
N ASP A 51 -17.12 -10.67 4.95
CA ASP A 51 -17.15 -12.10 4.64
C ASP A 51 -16.45 -12.44 3.30
N HIS A 52 -16.19 -13.72 3.05
CA HIS A 52 -15.52 -14.20 1.85
C HIS A 52 -16.35 -14.07 0.55
N THR A 53 -17.61 -13.65 0.63
CA THR A 53 -18.47 -13.39 -0.53
C THR A 53 -18.40 -11.94 -1.01
N ARG A 54 -17.74 -11.06 -0.23
CA ARG A 54 -17.47 -9.68 -0.61
C ARG A 54 -16.03 -9.49 -1.06
N PHE A 55 -15.79 -8.41 -1.79
CA PHE A 55 -14.43 -7.97 -2.10
C PHE A 55 -13.64 -7.74 -0.82
N SER A 56 -12.36 -8.12 -0.85
CA SER A 56 -11.42 -7.86 0.24
C SER A 56 -11.44 -6.37 0.60
N LEU A 57 -11.41 -6.09 1.90
CA LEU A 57 -11.25 -4.73 2.38
C LEU A 57 -9.88 -4.22 1.91
N VAL A 58 -9.86 -3.09 1.18
CA VAL A 58 -8.63 -2.41 0.78
C VAL A 58 -8.63 -0.99 1.30
N ASP A 59 -7.46 -0.55 1.75
CA ASP A 59 -7.27 0.78 2.36
C ASP A 59 -6.90 1.86 1.32
N PHE A 60 -7.14 1.58 0.03
CA PHE A 60 -6.80 2.46 -1.08
C PHE A 60 -7.90 2.52 -2.15
N PRO A 61 -8.06 3.66 -2.85
CA PRO A 61 -9.09 3.86 -3.86
C PRO A 61 -8.79 3.11 -5.16
N LEU A 62 -9.62 2.12 -5.50
CA LEU A 62 -9.47 1.34 -6.75
C LEU A 62 -9.71 2.17 -8.02
N HIS A 63 -10.43 3.29 -7.94
CA HIS A 63 -10.70 4.17 -9.09
C HIS A 63 -9.52 5.10 -9.40
N LEU A 64 -8.59 5.28 -8.47
CA LEU A 64 -7.52 6.27 -8.60
C LEU A 64 -6.64 6.07 -9.85
N PRO A 65 -6.21 4.85 -10.23
CA PRO A 65 -5.46 4.68 -11.48
C PRO A 65 -6.24 5.13 -12.72
N LEU A 66 -7.56 4.90 -12.73
CA LEU A 66 -8.43 5.29 -13.83
C LEU A 66 -8.57 6.82 -13.91
N GLU A 67 -8.72 7.48 -12.76
CA GLU A 67 -8.80 8.94 -12.65
C GLU A 67 -7.50 9.62 -13.10
N LEU A 68 -6.35 9.09 -12.68
CA LEU A 68 -5.05 9.70 -12.96
C LEU A 68 -4.53 9.43 -14.38
N LEU A 69 -4.75 8.22 -14.92
CA LEU A 69 -4.16 7.80 -16.20
C LEU A 69 -5.16 7.84 -17.36
N GLY A 70 -6.46 7.98 -17.06
CA GLY A 70 -7.53 7.81 -18.02
C GLY A 70 -7.76 6.34 -18.40
N VAL A 71 -8.84 6.09 -19.15
CA VAL A 71 -9.31 4.74 -19.48
C VAL A 71 -8.27 3.95 -20.28
N GLU A 72 -7.76 4.52 -21.37
CA GLU A 72 -6.89 3.81 -22.29
C GLU A 72 -5.58 3.36 -21.64
N THR A 73 -4.90 4.27 -20.94
CA THR A 73 -3.63 3.98 -20.26
C THR A 73 -3.83 3.01 -19.11
N CYS A 74 -4.91 3.16 -18.33
CA CYS A 74 -5.25 2.24 -17.24
C CYS A 74 -5.42 0.80 -17.76
N LEU A 75 -6.18 0.63 -18.86
CA LEU A 75 -6.37 -0.69 -19.49
C LEU A 75 -5.07 -1.26 -20.06
N LYS A 76 -4.20 -0.43 -20.65
CA LYS A 76 -2.87 -0.87 -21.11
C LYS A 76 -2.02 -1.39 -19.96
N VAL A 77 -1.96 -0.67 -18.84
CA VAL A 77 -1.21 -1.10 -17.66
C VAL A 77 -1.77 -2.40 -17.08
N LEU A 78 -3.10 -2.52 -16.94
CA LEU A 78 -3.73 -3.76 -16.51
C LEU A 78 -3.39 -4.93 -17.45
N THR A 79 -3.40 -4.70 -18.76
CA THR A 79 -3.02 -5.71 -19.75
C THR A 79 -1.56 -6.14 -19.58
N LEU A 80 -0.64 -5.19 -19.38
CA LEU A 80 0.77 -5.49 -19.13
C LEU A 80 0.96 -6.33 -17.86
N ILE A 81 0.21 -6.03 -16.80
CA ILE A 81 0.24 -6.79 -15.54
C ILE A 81 -0.29 -8.21 -15.74
N LEU A 82 -1.42 -8.37 -16.42
CA LEU A 82 -2.02 -9.68 -16.72
C LEU A 82 -1.13 -10.54 -17.64
N LEU A 83 -0.36 -9.90 -18.51
CA LEU A 83 0.65 -10.55 -19.36
C LEU A 83 2.00 -10.72 -18.67
N GLU A 84 2.09 -10.43 -17.37
CA GLU A 84 3.31 -10.59 -16.57
C GLU A 84 4.51 -9.82 -17.17
N ASN A 85 4.28 -8.58 -17.61
CA ASN A 85 5.37 -7.72 -18.08
C ASN A 85 6.04 -6.97 -16.92
N LYS A 86 7.21 -6.38 -17.19
CA LYS A 86 7.87 -5.42 -16.31
C LYS A 86 7.16 -4.07 -16.41
N VAL A 87 6.49 -3.66 -15.34
CA VAL A 87 5.73 -2.41 -15.29
C VAL A 87 6.37 -1.44 -14.31
N LEU A 88 6.73 -0.26 -14.82
CA LEU A 88 7.17 0.86 -14.01
C LEU A 88 6.14 1.98 -14.04
N ILE A 89 5.71 2.39 -12.86
CA ILE A 89 4.81 3.52 -12.69
C ILE A 89 5.60 4.64 -12.04
N GLN A 90 5.53 5.83 -12.61
CA GLN A 90 6.27 6.98 -12.11
C GLN A 90 5.31 8.12 -11.76
N SER A 91 5.52 8.74 -10.60
CA SER A 91 4.78 9.94 -10.20
C SER A 91 5.62 10.86 -9.32
N ARG A 92 5.24 12.14 -9.27
CA ARG A 92 5.75 13.11 -8.29
C ARG A 92 5.04 12.98 -6.94
N ASP A 93 3.81 12.45 -6.94
CA ASP A 93 3.03 12.20 -5.75
C ASP A 93 3.25 10.76 -5.28
N TYR A 94 3.92 10.62 -4.13
CA TYR A 94 4.28 9.35 -3.52
C TYR A 94 3.06 8.55 -3.05
N ASN A 95 2.03 9.24 -2.53
CA ASN A 95 0.84 8.60 -2.01
C ASN A 95 0.01 8.07 -3.18
N ALA A 96 -0.27 8.92 -4.17
CA ALA A 96 -1.00 8.52 -5.37
C ALA A 96 -0.31 7.37 -6.12
N LEU A 97 1.03 7.37 -6.17
CA LEU A 97 1.81 6.29 -6.76
C LEU A 97 1.62 4.96 -6.04
N SER A 98 1.83 4.96 -4.72
CA SER A 98 1.71 3.76 -3.89
C SER A 98 0.30 3.17 -3.97
N MET A 99 -0.72 4.02 -3.80
CA MET A 99 -2.12 3.62 -3.90
C MET A 99 -2.45 3.08 -5.30
N SER A 100 -1.92 3.71 -6.36
CA SER A 100 -2.20 3.27 -7.74
C SER A 100 -1.57 1.91 -8.05
N VAL A 101 -0.33 1.66 -7.61
CA VAL A 101 0.32 0.34 -7.77
C VAL A 101 -0.49 -0.74 -7.06
N MET A 102 -0.89 -0.49 -5.81
CA MET A 102 -1.69 -1.44 -5.04
C MET A 102 -3.08 -1.66 -5.65
N ALA A 103 -3.72 -0.60 -6.15
CA ALA A 103 -4.99 -0.68 -6.85
C ALA A 103 -4.89 -1.55 -8.10
N PHE A 104 -3.85 -1.36 -8.93
CA PHE A 104 -3.65 -2.19 -10.13
C PHE A 104 -3.53 -3.68 -9.83
N VAL A 105 -2.77 -4.05 -8.80
CA VAL A 105 -2.60 -5.46 -8.39
C VAL A 105 -3.88 -6.01 -7.75
N THR A 106 -4.71 -5.17 -7.15
CA THR A 106 -6.00 -5.61 -6.59
C THR A 106 -7.07 -5.78 -7.68
N LEU A 107 -7.02 -4.94 -8.73
CA LEU A 107 -7.99 -4.92 -9.82
C LEU A 107 -7.98 -6.20 -10.67
N ILE A 108 -6.91 -7.01 -10.62
CA ILE A 108 -6.84 -8.28 -11.34
C ILE A 108 -7.59 -9.43 -10.63
N TYR A 109 -8.22 -9.16 -9.47
CA TYR A 109 -9.08 -10.14 -8.79
C TYR A 109 -10.01 -10.85 -9.79
N PRO A 110 -10.14 -12.19 -9.72
CA PRO A 110 -9.68 -13.08 -8.66
C PRO A 110 -8.24 -13.61 -8.82
N LEU A 111 -7.47 -13.09 -9.79
CA LEU A 111 -6.09 -13.51 -10.02
C LEU A 111 -5.17 -12.94 -8.93
N GLU A 112 -4.13 -13.70 -8.60
CA GLU A 112 -3.08 -13.29 -7.69
C GLU A 112 -1.79 -13.02 -8.48
N TYR A 113 -1.25 -11.82 -8.37
CA TYR A 113 0.03 -11.48 -9.00
C TYR A 113 1.19 -12.09 -8.20
N MET A 114 2.00 -12.93 -8.85
CA MET A 114 3.00 -13.77 -8.17
C MET A 114 4.41 -13.18 -8.13
N PHE A 115 4.63 -12.03 -8.76
CA PHE A 115 5.95 -11.40 -8.89
C PHE A 115 6.11 -10.20 -7.94
N PRO A 116 7.34 -9.66 -7.78
CA PRO A 116 7.57 -8.52 -6.89
C PRO A 116 6.69 -7.31 -7.21
N VAL A 117 6.01 -6.82 -6.19
CA VAL A 117 5.25 -5.56 -6.21
C VAL A 117 5.88 -4.62 -5.20
N ILE A 118 6.37 -3.48 -5.67
CA ILE A 118 6.95 -2.43 -4.82
C ILE A 118 6.16 -1.15 -5.08
N PRO A 119 5.18 -0.79 -4.22
CA PRO A 119 4.34 0.39 -4.41
C PRO A 119 5.13 1.69 -4.50
N LEU A 120 6.23 1.76 -3.76
CA LEU A 120 7.14 2.88 -3.77
C LEU A 120 8.56 2.43 -3.51
N LEU A 121 9.42 2.53 -4.51
CA LEU A 121 10.83 2.20 -4.39
C LEU A 121 11.57 3.30 -3.61
N PRO A 122 12.21 2.98 -2.48
CA PRO A 122 12.93 3.97 -1.67
C PRO A 122 14.11 4.56 -2.45
N THR A 123 14.24 5.89 -2.42
CA THR A 123 15.29 6.64 -3.13
C THR A 123 16.67 6.53 -2.47
N CYS A 124 16.71 6.31 -1.15
CA CYS A 124 17.93 6.22 -0.35
C CYS A 124 18.53 4.81 -0.28
N MET A 125 17.87 3.81 -0.86
CA MET A 125 18.41 2.45 -0.89
C MET A 125 19.49 2.34 -1.97
N SER A 126 20.73 2.16 -1.53
CA SER A 126 21.86 1.84 -2.40
C SER A 126 21.53 0.61 -3.22
N CYS A 127 21.81 0.66 -4.52
CA CYS A 127 21.53 -0.42 -5.47
C CYS A 127 20.05 -0.73 -5.76
N ALA A 128 19.09 0.12 -5.36
CA ALA A 128 17.68 -0.11 -5.70
C ALA A 128 17.39 -0.22 -7.21
N GLU A 129 18.26 0.34 -8.06
CA GLU A 129 18.21 0.17 -9.51
C GLU A 129 18.46 -1.26 -9.98
N GLN A 130 19.14 -2.08 -9.17
CA GLN A 130 19.36 -3.50 -9.48
C GLN A 130 18.05 -4.29 -9.47
N LEU A 131 17.05 -3.87 -8.68
CA LEU A 131 15.72 -4.48 -8.71
C LEU A 131 15.04 -4.27 -10.08
N LEU A 132 15.34 -3.16 -10.76
CA LEU A 132 14.83 -2.87 -12.10
C LEU A 132 15.52 -3.73 -13.19
N LEU A 133 16.67 -4.33 -12.87
CA LEU A 133 17.41 -5.24 -13.74
C LEU A 133 16.99 -6.70 -13.56
N ALA A 134 16.04 -7.00 -12.67
CA ALA A 134 15.56 -8.35 -12.45
C ALA A 134 15.12 -9.00 -13.78
N PRO A 135 15.47 -10.26 -14.05
CA PRO A 135 15.04 -10.95 -15.27
C PRO A 135 13.55 -11.30 -15.21
N THR A 136 12.98 -11.39 -14.01
CA THR A 136 11.57 -11.68 -13.78
C THR A 136 10.68 -10.44 -13.98
N PRO A 137 9.38 -10.63 -14.25
CA PRO A 137 8.38 -9.57 -14.18
C PRO A 137 8.36 -8.86 -12.83
N PHE A 138 7.82 -7.64 -12.81
CA PHE A 138 7.59 -6.87 -11.59
C PHE A 138 6.62 -5.72 -11.84
N VAL A 139 6.00 -5.21 -10.78
CA VAL A 139 5.27 -3.93 -10.78
C VAL A 139 5.90 -3.02 -9.74
N ILE A 140 6.56 -1.94 -10.18
CA ILE A 140 7.30 -1.06 -9.29
C ILE A 140 6.88 0.39 -9.51
N GLY A 141 6.53 1.07 -8.42
CA GLY A 141 6.36 2.51 -8.37
C GLY A 141 7.69 3.21 -8.07
N ILE A 142 8.11 4.14 -8.93
CA ILE A 142 9.31 4.96 -8.72
C ILE A 142 8.95 6.45 -8.59
N PRO A 143 9.52 7.18 -7.62
CA PRO A 143 9.41 8.63 -7.59
C PRO A 143 9.97 9.28 -8.86
N ALA A 144 9.39 10.40 -9.30
CA ALA A 144 9.90 11.16 -10.44
C ALA A 144 11.39 11.55 -10.29
N SER A 145 11.83 11.78 -9.05
CA SER A 145 13.21 12.10 -8.70
C SER A 145 14.17 10.91 -8.75
N PHE A 146 13.68 9.67 -8.73
CA PHE A 146 14.50 8.46 -8.63
C PHE A 146 15.50 8.33 -9.78
N LEU A 147 15.05 8.58 -11.02
CA LEU A 147 15.91 8.52 -12.21
C LEU A 147 16.84 9.74 -12.32
N MET A 148 16.49 10.88 -11.73
CA MET A 148 17.33 12.09 -11.75
C MET A 148 18.59 11.96 -10.90
N PHE A 149 18.50 11.24 -9.77
CA PHE A 149 19.63 10.99 -8.89
C PHE A 149 20.55 9.86 -9.39
N LYS A 150 20.08 9.03 -10.33
CA LYS A 150 20.82 7.87 -10.88
C LYS A 150 21.12 8.05 -12.37
N LYS A 151 21.80 9.14 -12.74
CA LYS A 151 22.14 9.52 -14.13
C LYS A 151 22.87 8.45 -14.95
N ASN A 152 23.50 7.46 -14.32
CA ASN A 152 24.22 6.37 -14.98
C ASN A 152 23.36 5.12 -15.22
N PHE A 153 22.14 5.07 -14.68
CA PHE A 153 21.23 3.94 -14.87
C PHE A 153 20.33 4.19 -16.08
N ARG A 154 20.46 3.35 -17.10
CA ARG A 154 19.49 3.28 -18.20
C ARG A 154 18.59 2.08 -17.95
N LEU A 155 17.29 2.31 -18.07
CA LEU A 155 16.31 1.24 -18.10
C LEU A 155 16.66 0.31 -19.26
N PRO A 156 16.66 -1.02 -19.05
CA PRO A 156 16.85 -1.96 -20.16
C PRO A 156 15.76 -1.71 -21.21
N ASP A 157 16.15 -1.59 -22.47
CA ASP A 157 15.23 -1.39 -23.59
C ASP A 157 14.22 -2.56 -23.61
N GLY A 158 12.93 -2.22 -23.58
CA GLY A 158 11.86 -3.22 -23.52
C GLY A 158 11.85 -4.10 -24.77
N SER A 159 12.00 -5.40 -24.57
CA SER A 159 11.71 -6.44 -25.57
C SER A 159 10.23 -6.79 -25.55
#